data_AF-A0A6M1LPK7-F1
#
_entry.id   AF-A0A6M1LPK7-F1
#
_cell.length_a   1.000
_cell.length_b   1.000
_cell.length_c   1.000
_cell.angle_alpha   90.00
_cell.angle_beta   90.00
_cell.angle_gamma   90.00
#
_symmetry.space_group_name_H-M   'P 1'
#
loop_
_entity.id
_entity.type
_entity.pdbx_description
1 polymer ?
#
loop_
_entity_poly.entity_id
_entity_poly.type
_entity_poly.pdbx_seq_one_letter_code
_entity_poly.pdbx_strand_id
1 'polypeptide(L)' 'MIYFLVFSALMSVIGLAAAAAAQEIGLAIFGYGLFGFGVLFALFLVKRHFDAADAARH' A
#
# COMPACT_ATOMS: atom_id res chain seq x y z
N MET A 1 0.41 12.79 -6.73
CA MET A 1 0.30 12.13 -5.41
C MET A 1 -0.94 11.25 -5.31
N ILE A 2 -2.13 11.78 -5.62
CA ILE A 2 -3.39 11.02 -5.62
C ILE A 2 -3.31 9.72 -6.45
N TYR A 3 -2.70 9.74 -7.64
CA TYR A 3 -2.52 8.56 -8.49
C TYR A 3 -1.75 7.42 -7.81
N PHE A 4 -0.66 7.74 -7.10
CA PHE A 4 0.16 6.74 -6.40
C PHE A 4 -0.56 6.19 -5.17
N LEU A 5 -1.35 7.02 -4.49
CA LEU A 5 -2.14 6.62 -3.33
C LEU A 5 -3.27 5.67 -3.76
N VAL A 6 -3.99 6.00 -4.84
CA VAL A 6 -5.01 5.14 -5.45
C VAL A 6 -4.39 3.83 -5.95
N PHE A 7 -3.25 3.89 -6.64
CA PHE A 7 -2.54 2.70 -7.08
C PHE A 7 -2.13 1.79 -5.90
N SER A 8 -1.63 2.38 -4.81
CA SER A 8 -1.27 1.66 -3.58
C SER A 8 -2.48 0.98 -2.94
N ALA A 9 -3.62 1.67 -2.89
CA ALA A 9 -4.87 1.12 -2.39
C ALA A 9 -5.36 -0.05 -3.26
N LEU A 10 -5.29 0.09 -4.60
CA LEU A 10 -5.64 -0.99 -5.52
C LEU A 10 -4.74 -2.21 -5.35
N MET A 11 -3.42 -2.02 -5.27
CA MET A 11 -2.47 -3.11 -5.00
C MET A 11 -2.75 -3.80 -3.67
N SER A 12 -3.09 -3.03 -2.63
CA SER A 12 -3.43 -3.57 -1.32
C SER A 12 -4.69 -4.43 -1.38
N VAL A 13 -5.76 -3.95 -2.02
CA VAL A 13 -7.02 -4.70 -2.19
C VAL A 13 -6.81 -5.96 -3.04
N ILE A 14 -6.01 -5.88 -4.10
CA ILE A 14 -5.66 -7.05 -4.93
C ILE A 14 -4.87 -8.08 -4.12
N GLY A 15 -3.91 -7.64 -3.31
CA GLY A 15 -3.16 -8.53 -2.40
C GLY A 15 -4.05 -9.22 -1.39
N LEU A 16 -5.01 -8.49 -0.81
CA LEU A 16 -5.99 -9.06 0.12
C LEU A 16 -6.91 -10.06 -0.57
N ALA A 17 -7.38 -9.75 -1.78
CA ALA A 17 -8.18 -10.68 -2.58
C ALA A 17 -7.39 -11.95 -2.95
N ALA A 18 -6.11 -11.80 -3.31
CA ALA A 18 -5.23 -12.93 -3.58
C ALA A 18 -4.98 -13.79 -2.33
N ALA A 19 -4.80 -13.17 -1.15
CA ALA A 19 -4.69 -13.87 0.12
C ALA A 19 -5.99 -14.61 0.48
N ALA A 20 -7.15 -14.02 0.22
CA ALA A 20 -8.46 -14.63 0.48
C ALA A 20 -8.78 -15.79 -0.47
N ALA A 21 -8.33 -15.71 -1.72
CA ALA A 21 -8.49 -16.78 -2.72
C ALA A 21 -7.40 -17.87 -2.64
N ALA A 22 -6.40 -17.70 -1.78
CA ALA A 22 -5.27 -18.62 -1.69
C ALA A 22 -5.71 -19.97 -1.11
N GLN A 23 -5.47 -21.04 -1.87
CA GLN A 23 -5.61 -22.41 -1.38
C GLN A 23 -4.29 -23.02 -0.89
N GLU A 24 -3.18 -22.32 -1.13
CA GLU A 24 -1.83 -22.78 -0.83
C GLU A 24 -1.01 -21.66 -0.17
N ILE A 25 -0.11 -22.07 0.74
CA ILE A 25 0.51 -21.16 1.71
C ILE A 25 1.39 -20.09 1.05
N GLY A 26 2.01 -20.41 -0.10
CA GLY A 26 2.85 -19.47 -0.84
C GLY A 26 2.04 -18.28 -1.38
N LEU A 27 0.85 -18.55 -1.93
CA LEU A 27 -0.03 -17.51 -2.46
C LEU A 27 -0.62 -16.65 -1.32
N ALA A 28 -0.92 -17.26 -0.17
CA ALA A 28 -1.36 -16.53 1.02
C ALA A 28 -0.29 -15.56 1.52
N ILE A 29 0.96 -16.01 1.66
CA ILE A 29 2.09 -15.17 2.08
C ILE A 29 2.32 -14.03 1.09
N PHE A 30 2.27 -14.32 -0.22
CA PHE A 30 2.38 -13.29 -1.25
C PHE A 30 1.26 -12.25 -1.15
N GLY A 31 0.01 -12.68 -1.00
CA GLY A 31 -1.15 -11.79 -0.86
C GLY A 31 -1.05 -10.89 0.37
N TYR A 32 -0.68 -11.43 1.53
CA TYR A 32 -0.44 -10.64 2.74
C TYR A 32 0.75 -9.68 2.60
N GLY A 33 1.82 -10.10 1.91
CA GLY A 33 2.97 -9.25 1.60
C GLY A 33 2.57 -8.07 0.70
N LEU A 34 1.81 -8.33 -0.35
CA LEU A 34 1.31 -7.31 -1.27
C LEU A 34 0.32 -6.35 -0.57
N PHE A 35 -0.56 -6.89 0.27
CA PHE A 35 -1.47 -6.10 1.11
C PHE A 35 -0.69 -5.16 2.04
N GLY A 36 0.25 -5.70 2.81
CA GLY A 36 1.07 -4.94 3.75
C GLY A 36 1.92 -3.88 3.05
N PHE A 37 2.55 -4.24 1.92
CA PHE A 37 3.31 -3.30 1.11
C PHE A 37 2.44 -2.13 0.61
N GLY A 38 1.24 -2.42 0.09
CA GLY A 38 0.30 -1.40 -0.36
C GLY A 38 -0.20 -0.47 0.75
N VAL A 39 -0.41 -0.98 1.97
CA VAL A 39 -0.79 -0.13 3.12
C VAL A 39 0.37 0.76 3.54
N LEU A 40 1.56 0.17 3.75
CA LEU A 40 2.73 0.91 4.21
C LEU A 40 3.18 1.96 3.19
N PHE A 41 3.13 1.65 1.90
CA PHE A 41 3.44 2.59 0.84
C PHE A 41 2.46 3.76 0.80
N ALA A 42 1.16 3.51 0.99
CA ALA A 42 0.16 4.58 1.08
C ALA A 42 0.43 5.52 2.27
N LEU A 43 0.72 4.95 3.46
CA LEU A 43 1.09 5.73 4.64
C LEU A 43 2.38 6.54 4.43
N PHE A 44 3.37 5.95 3.77
CA PHE A 44 4.62 6.64 3.42
C PHE A 44 4.38 7.84 2.48
N LEU A 45 3.52 7.70 1.48
CA LEU A 45 3.15 8.80 0.59
C LEU A 45 2.44 9.93 1.32
N VAL A 46 1.52 9.59 2.23
CA VAL A 46 0.83 10.56 3.08
C VAL A 46 1.84 11.30 3.96
N LYS A 47 2.74 10.57 4.63
CA LYS A 47 3.81 11.17 5.43
C LYS A 47 4.68 12.13 4.59
N ARG A 48 5.13 11.67 3.42
CA ARG A 48 5.94 12.49 2.51
C ARG A 48 5.23 13.77 2.07
N HIS A 49 3.89 13.75 1.95
CA HIS A 49 3.12 14.94 1.63
C HIS A 49 3.21 15.99 2.74
N PHE A 50 2.98 15.56 3.98
CA PHE A 50 3.02 16.44 5.14
C PHE A 50 4.44 16.95 5.39
N ASP A 51 5.45 16.08 5.29
CA ASP A 51 6.86 16.48 5.40
C ASP A 51 7.24 17.53 4.35
N ALA A 52 6.75 17.39 3.11
CA ALA A 52 6.98 18.40 2.06
C ALA A 52 6.24 19.72 2.31
N ALA A 53 5.06 19.67 2.94
CA ALA A 53 4.29 20.87 3.29
C ALA A 53 4.92 21.63 4.46
N ASP A 54 5.46 20.91 5.46
CA ASP A 54 6.18 21.52 6.58
C ASP A 54 7.55 22.07 6.14
N ALA A 55 8.27 21.37 5.26
CA ALA A 55 9.53 21.87 4.71
C ALA A 55 9.35 23.14 3.86
N ALA A 56 8.16 23.38 3.28
CA ALA A 56 7.85 24.60 2.54
C ALA A 56 7.44 25.78 3.46
N ARG A 57 7.20 25.52 4.74
CA ARG A 57 6.82 26.54 5.74
C ARG A 57 8.00 27.11 6.53
N HIS A 58 9.16 26.46 6.47
CA HIS A 58 10.42 26.88 7.11
C HIS A 58 11.42 27.39 6.09
#